data_AF-A0A4V2AXK8-F1
#
_entry.id   AF-A0A4V2AXK8-F1
#
_cell.length_a   1.000
_cell.length_b   1.000
_cell.length_c   1.000
_cell.angle_alpha   90.00
_cell.angle_beta   90.00
_cell.angle_gamma   90.00
#
_symmetry.space_group_name_H-M   'P 1'
#
loop_
_entity.id
_entity.type
_entity.pdbx_description
1 polymer ?
#
loop_
_entity_poly.entity_id
_entity_poly.type
_entity_poly.pdbx_seq_one_letter_code
_entity_poly.pdbx_strand_id
1 'polypeptide(L)'
;MKQGRKKNVSLGYRMMSMQQMDVSPMDLLCERLKSNFPEIRECSATAGNEFFWITIAEETKDAPFMKAFDRFVKPFIEAYGDRETGYDFRIGRERELVNIISYNQDRGHLVDVKLEGRMQSVFVVDVQGATGDFTVFDDDFNTIGYMCMRETGAPVEDESEEEHPFPDFSDGSLWQASNSELAAVLHQIVAQVAARMDEGDAGSDKDFGGGADE
;
A
#
# COMPACT_ATOMS: atom_id res chain seq x y z
N MET A 1 22.07 49.29 63.71
CA MET A 1 21.59 49.95 62.48
C MET A 1 22.78 50.37 61.62
N LYS A 2 23.01 49.70 60.48
CA LYS A 2 23.59 50.25 59.23
C LYS A 2 23.53 49.16 58.15
N GLN A 3 22.88 49.50 57.05
CA GLN A 3 22.62 48.66 55.87
C GLN A 3 23.90 48.35 55.09
N GLY A 4 23.95 47.17 54.45
CA GLY A 4 24.99 46.77 53.50
C GLY A 4 24.44 45.87 52.39
N ARG A 5 24.05 46.49 51.28
CA ARG A 5 23.80 46.03 49.89
C ARG A 5 23.75 44.52 49.55
N LYS A 6 22.62 44.16 48.93
CA LYS A 6 22.42 43.03 48.01
C LYS A 6 23.35 43.13 46.79
N LYS A 7 23.89 41.99 46.34
CA LYS A 7 24.26 41.75 44.93
C LYS A 7 23.61 40.43 44.50
N ASN A 8 22.54 40.55 43.73
CA ASN A 8 22.03 39.49 42.88
C ASN A 8 23.02 39.35 41.71
N VAL A 9 23.65 38.19 41.59
CA VAL A 9 24.31 37.80 40.34
C VAL A 9 23.36 36.84 39.64
N SER A 10 22.54 37.42 38.77
CA SER A 10 21.83 36.73 37.71
C SER A 10 22.89 36.18 36.74
N LEU A 11 23.22 34.90 36.87
CA LEU A 11 23.94 34.20 35.81
C LEU A 11 22.89 33.78 34.78
N GLY A 12 22.80 34.57 33.72
CA GLY A 12 21.98 34.27 32.56
C GLY A 12 22.41 32.94 31.96
N TYR A 13 21.61 31.90 32.19
CA TYR A 13 21.59 30.78 31.28
C TYR A 13 21.00 31.30 29.97
N ARG A 14 21.92 31.55 29.04
CA ARG A 14 21.68 31.73 27.62
C ARG A 14 20.81 30.57 27.18
N MET A 15 19.50 30.82 27.07
CA MET A 15 18.59 29.92 26.36
C MET A 15 19.18 29.77 24.96
N MET A 16 19.78 28.62 24.70
CA MET A 16 19.87 28.16 23.33
C MET A 16 18.43 27.96 22.90
N SER A 17 17.92 28.92 22.13
CA SER A 17 16.79 28.70 21.25
C SER A 17 17.20 27.54 20.35
N MET A 18 16.88 26.32 20.77
CA MET A 18 16.58 25.27 19.81
C MET A 18 15.45 25.87 18.99
N GLN A 19 15.76 26.26 17.76
CA GLN A 19 14.75 26.37 16.71
C GLN A 19 13.97 25.06 16.81
N GLN A 20 12.72 25.14 17.28
CA GLN A 20 11.76 24.07 17.07
C GLN A 20 11.64 23.97 15.55
N MET A 21 12.46 23.11 14.94
CA MET A 21 12.18 22.64 13.60
C MET A 21 10.82 21.96 13.73
N ASP A 22 9.82 22.56 13.09
CA ASP A 22 8.49 22.01 13.00
C ASP A 22 8.59 20.81 12.06
N VAL A 23 8.98 19.66 12.62
CA VAL A 23 9.13 18.42 11.88
C VAL A 23 7.72 17.89 11.62
N SER A 24 7.39 17.65 10.35
CA SER A 24 6.07 17.14 9.99
C SER A 24 5.83 15.80 10.68
N PRO A 25 4.61 15.51 11.20
CA PRO A 25 4.31 14.19 11.75
C PRO A 25 4.60 13.05 10.76
N MET A 26 4.46 13.29 9.46
CA MET A 26 4.78 12.32 8.41
C MET A 26 6.29 12.01 8.33
N ASP A 27 7.16 13.01 8.56
CA ASP A 27 8.62 12.79 8.61
C ASP A 27 9.02 11.88 9.78
N LEU A 28 8.18 11.82 10.82
CA LEU A 28 8.37 10.97 11.99
C LEU A 28 7.66 9.62 11.88
N LEU A 29 6.95 9.33 10.79
CA LEU A 29 6.15 8.12 10.68
C LEU A 29 6.99 6.85 10.83
N CYS A 30 8.17 6.79 10.20
CA CYS A 30 9.05 5.63 10.35
C CYS A 30 9.54 5.41 11.79
N GLU A 31 9.88 6.48 12.50
CA GLU A 31 10.27 6.38 13.91
C GLU A 31 9.11 5.87 14.78
N ARG A 32 7.90 6.39 14.51
CA ARG A 32 6.69 5.96 15.21
C ARG A 32 6.34 4.51 14.91
N LEU A 33 6.46 4.07 13.66
CA LEU A 33 6.26 2.68 13.27
C LEU A 33 7.22 1.77 14.03
N LYS A 34 8.52 2.06 14.01
CA LYS A 34 9.52 1.27 14.76
C LYS A 34 9.28 1.24 16.28
N SER A 35 8.69 2.31 16.83
CA SER A 35 8.35 2.38 18.26
C SER A 35 7.10 1.55 18.62
N ASN A 36 6.12 1.47 17.72
CA ASN A 36 4.87 0.74 17.96
C ASN A 36 4.94 -0.74 17.57
N PHE A 37 5.81 -1.09 16.62
CA PHE A 37 5.93 -2.42 16.05
C PHE A 37 7.35 -2.96 16.25
N PRO A 38 7.61 -3.74 17.32
CA PRO A 38 8.92 -4.34 17.56
C PRO A 38 9.36 -5.30 16.46
N GLU A 39 8.43 -5.78 15.63
CA GLU A 39 8.66 -6.61 14.46
C GLU A 39 9.38 -5.86 13.32
N ILE A 40 9.26 -4.52 13.27
CA ILE A 40 9.90 -3.70 12.22
C ILE A 40 11.39 -3.55 12.54
N ARG A 41 12.23 -4.12 11.68
CA ARG A 41 13.70 -4.00 11.74
C ARG A 41 14.16 -2.71 11.09
N GLU A 42 13.63 -2.42 9.90
CA GLU A 42 13.99 -1.25 9.10
C GLU A 42 12.74 -0.54 8.59
N CYS A 43 12.81 0.78 8.55
CA CYS A 43 11.79 1.63 7.96
C CYS A 43 12.51 2.81 7.30
N SER A 44 12.22 3.05 6.04
CA SER A 44 12.66 4.24 5.31
C SER A 44 11.54 4.76 4.43
N ALA A 45 11.64 6.03 4.03
CA ALA A 45 10.68 6.69 3.17
C ALA A 45 11.40 7.48 2.06
N THR A 46 10.73 7.70 0.93
CA THR A 46 11.17 8.66 -0.08
C THR A 46 11.11 10.09 0.44
N ALA A 47 11.83 10.99 -0.23
CA ALA A 47 11.58 12.41 -0.09
C ALA A 47 10.10 12.71 -0.45
N GLY A 48 9.39 13.41 0.42
CA GLY A 48 7.94 13.65 0.27
C GLY A 48 7.04 12.65 1.03
N ASN A 49 7.61 11.58 1.58
CA ASN A 49 6.89 10.57 2.38
C ASN A 49 5.74 9.88 1.62
N GLU A 50 5.87 9.70 0.31
CA GLU A 50 4.86 9.03 -0.53
C GLU A 50 5.05 7.51 -0.53
N PHE A 51 6.30 7.05 -0.49
CA PHE A 51 6.65 5.62 -0.53
C PHE A 51 7.48 5.24 0.69
N PHE A 52 7.08 4.17 1.35
CA PHE A 52 7.72 3.62 2.54
C PHE A 52 8.19 2.18 2.29
N TRP A 53 9.43 1.89 2.69
CA TRP A 53 9.96 0.53 2.73
C TRP A 53 10.03 0.06 4.17
N ILE A 54 9.30 -1.00 4.47
CA ILE A 54 9.22 -1.62 5.80
C ILE A 54 9.83 -3.02 5.71
N THR A 55 10.84 -3.30 6.54
CA THR A 55 11.39 -4.64 6.68
C THR A 55 11.00 -5.21 8.03
N ILE A 56 10.27 -6.33 8.02
CA ILE A 56 9.85 -7.05 9.24
C ILE A 56 10.78 -8.22 9.54
N ALA A 57 10.79 -8.65 10.80
CA ALA A 57 11.55 -9.81 11.25
C ALA A 57 11.06 -11.13 10.61
N GLU A 58 11.95 -12.09 10.40
CA GLU A 58 11.64 -13.40 9.80
C GLU A 58 10.51 -14.15 10.53
N GLU A 59 10.51 -14.07 11.86
CA GLU A 59 9.55 -14.74 12.73
C GLU A 59 8.16 -14.09 12.79
N THR A 60 8.01 -12.92 12.15
CA THR A 60 6.76 -12.15 12.19
C THR A 60 5.65 -12.94 11.49
N LYS A 61 4.45 -12.98 12.08
CA LYS A 61 3.27 -13.55 11.41
C LYS A 61 2.57 -12.46 10.60
N ASP A 62 2.37 -12.70 9.31
CA ASP A 62 1.91 -11.69 8.35
C ASP A 62 0.55 -11.09 8.75
N ALA A 63 -0.52 -11.89 8.76
CA ALA A 63 -1.88 -11.37 8.99
C ALA A 63 -2.05 -10.57 10.30
N PRO A 64 -1.61 -11.07 11.48
CA PRO A 64 -1.70 -10.28 12.72
C PRO A 64 -0.92 -8.96 12.65
N PHE A 65 0.26 -8.97 12.03
CA PHE A 65 1.07 -7.77 11.86
C PHE A 65 0.39 -6.79 10.90
N MET A 66 -0.05 -7.24 9.72
CA MET A 66 -0.69 -6.39 8.72
C MET A 66 -1.95 -5.72 9.26
N LYS A 67 -2.78 -6.47 10.00
CA LYS A 67 -3.97 -5.92 10.65
C LYS A 67 -3.66 -4.87 11.70
N ALA A 68 -2.60 -5.07 12.49
CA ALA A 68 -2.17 -4.10 13.49
C ALA A 68 -1.53 -2.87 12.83
N PHE A 69 -0.73 -3.09 11.79
CA PHE A 69 -0.09 -2.07 10.97
C PHE A 69 -1.14 -1.18 10.30
N ASP A 70 -2.12 -1.75 9.59
CA ASP A 70 -3.18 -1.00 8.93
C ASP A 70 -3.99 -0.16 9.92
N ARG A 71 -4.37 -0.76 11.05
CA ARG A 71 -5.10 -0.05 12.12
C ARG A 71 -4.32 1.14 12.68
N PHE A 72 -3.00 1.11 12.65
CA PHE A 72 -2.16 2.21 13.09
C PHE A 72 -1.97 3.26 12.00
N VAL A 73 -1.64 2.83 10.77
CA VAL A 73 -1.24 3.71 9.68
C VAL A 73 -2.43 4.45 9.10
N LYS A 74 -3.57 3.78 8.90
CA LYS A 74 -4.75 4.42 8.29
C LYS A 74 -5.21 5.67 9.04
N PRO A 75 -5.46 5.65 10.36
CA PRO A 75 -5.84 6.85 11.09
C PRO A 75 -4.71 7.90 11.15
N PHE A 76 -3.45 7.46 11.08
CA PHE A 76 -2.32 8.38 11.07
C PHE A 76 -2.29 9.21 9.78
N ILE A 77 -2.48 8.55 8.63
CA ILE A 77 -2.59 9.22 7.32
C ILE A 77 -3.82 10.11 7.28
N GLU A 78 -4.97 9.66 7.80
CA GLU A 78 -6.18 10.49 7.87
C GLU A 78 -5.97 11.78 8.69
N ALA A 79 -5.14 11.72 9.74
CA ALA A 79 -4.88 12.86 10.63
C ALA A 79 -3.76 13.78 10.14
N TYR A 80 -2.74 13.25 9.47
CA TYR A 80 -1.50 13.97 9.20
C TYR A 80 -1.00 13.89 7.76
N GLY A 81 -1.54 12.97 6.95
CA GLY A 81 -1.25 12.87 5.53
C GLY A 81 -1.98 13.95 4.73
N ASP A 82 -1.45 14.22 3.55
CA ASP A 82 -2.12 14.97 2.51
C ASP A 82 -3.13 14.07 1.77
N ARG A 83 -4.33 14.58 1.51
CA ARG A 83 -5.43 13.77 0.95
C ARG A 83 -5.29 13.51 -0.54
N GLU A 84 -4.57 14.38 -1.23
CA GLU A 84 -4.31 14.26 -2.67
C GLU A 84 -3.06 13.40 -2.94
N THR A 85 -2.30 13.07 -1.89
CA THR A 85 -1.10 12.25 -1.97
C THR A 85 -1.45 10.78 -1.72
N GLY A 86 -1.09 9.92 -2.68
CA GLY A 86 -1.08 8.46 -2.52
C GLY A 86 0.09 8.01 -1.65
N TYR A 87 -0.18 7.13 -0.69
CA TYR A 87 0.83 6.59 0.22
C TYR A 87 0.97 5.08 0.05
N ASP A 88 2.19 4.63 -0.27
CA ASP A 88 2.51 3.22 -0.42
C ASP A 88 3.44 2.70 0.66
N PHE A 89 3.07 1.57 1.24
CA PHE A 89 3.88 0.83 2.18
C PHE A 89 4.24 -0.51 1.57
N ARG A 90 5.51 -0.64 1.15
CA ARG A 90 6.08 -1.90 0.70
C ARG A 90 6.62 -2.64 1.92
N ILE A 91 5.94 -3.70 2.33
CA ILE A 91 6.34 -4.52 3.48
C ILE A 91 7.03 -5.79 3.00
N GLY A 92 8.31 -5.92 3.35
CA GLY A 92 9.14 -7.08 2.99
C GLY A 92 9.74 -7.79 4.19
N ARG A 93 10.19 -9.02 3.96
CA ARG A 93 10.95 -9.86 4.88
C ARG A 93 12.18 -10.37 4.11
N GLU A 94 13.38 -9.98 4.54
CA GLU A 94 14.62 -10.27 3.80
C GLU A 94 14.53 -9.90 2.30
N ARG A 95 14.42 -10.90 1.43
CA ARG A 95 14.27 -10.77 -0.04
C ARG A 95 12.84 -11.02 -0.53
N GLU A 96 11.94 -11.39 0.37
CA GLU A 96 10.53 -11.65 0.11
C GLU A 96 9.73 -10.34 0.23
N LEU A 97 8.87 -10.09 -0.75
CA LEU A 97 7.84 -9.08 -0.65
C LEU A 97 6.60 -9.72 -0.03
N VAL A 98 6.18 -9.21 1.14
CA VAL A 98 5.06 -9.76 1.89
C VAL A 98 3.74 -9.12 1.45
N ASN A 99 3.71 -7.79 1.39
CA ASN A 99 2.51 -7.07 0.94
C ASN A 99 2.86 -5.64 0.49
N ILE A 100 1.97 -5.04 -0.28
CA ILE A 100 1.93 -3.59 -0.53
C ILE A 100 0.58 -3.09 -0.02
N ILE A 101 0.60 -2.16 0.93
CA ILE A 101 -0.61 -1.48 1.41
C ILE A 101 -0.59 -0.05 0.90
N SER A 102 -1.66 0.35 0.23
CA SER A 102 -1.80 1.67 -0.36
C SER A 102 -2.95 2.44 0.30
N TYR A 103 -2.74 3.74 0.50
CA TYR A 103 -3.76 4.66 1.01
C TYR A 103 -3.91 5.85 0.06
N ASN A 104 -5.12 6.39 -0.04
CA ASN A 104 -5.51 7.47 -0.96
C ASN A 104 -5.26 7.16 -2.46
N GLN A 105 -5.02 5.89 -2.81
CA GLN A 105 -4.91 5.43 -4.19
C GLN A 105 -5.36 3.98 -4.30
N ASP A 106 -5.94 3.62 -5.44
CA ASP A 106 -6.44 2.27 -5.71
C ASP A 106 -5.32 1.43 -6.33
N ARG A 107 -4.86 0.39 -5.60
CA ARG A 107 -3.87 -0.60 -6.09
C ARG A 107 -4.33 -2.05 -5.96
N GLY A 108 -5.61 -2.25 -5.70
CA GLY A 108 -6.19 -3.58 -5.61
C GLY A 108 -7.70 -3.57 -5.82
N HIS A 109 -8.26 -4.76 -5.96
CA HIS A 109 -9.66 -4.97 -6.22
C HIS A 109 -10.29 -5.75 -5.07
N LEU A 110 -11.24 -5.13 -4.39
CA LEU A 110 -12.08 -5.81 -3.40
C LEU A 110 -13.18 -6.59 -4.14
N VAL A 111 -13.28 -7.90 -4.01
CA VAL A 111 -14.32 -8.67 -4.73
C VAL A 111 -15.07 -9.58 -3.76
N ASP A 112 -16.35 -9.82 -4.02
CA ASP A 112 -17.17 -10.69 -3.18
C ASP A 112 -17.23 -12.09 -3.80
N VAL A 113 -16.75 -13.11 -3.09
CA VAL A 113 -16.65 -14.48 -3.59
C VAL A 113 -17.35 -15.47 -2.67
N LYS A 114 -17.82 -16.58 -3.26
CA LYS A 114 -18.39 -17.68 -2.47
C LYS A 114 -17.35 -18.75 -2.16
N LEU A 115 -16.50 -18.49 -1.16
CA LEU A 115 -15.48 -19.43 -0.71
C LEU A 115 -16.04 -20.36 0.38
N GLU A 116 -15.81 -21.67 0.22
CA GLU A 116 -16.30 -22.71 1.16
C GLU A 116 -17.80 -22.62 1.48
N GLY A 117 -18.60 -22.14 0.53
CA GLY A 117 -20.05 -22.01 0.68
C GLY A 117 -20.52 -20.73 1.40
N ARG A 118 -19.61 -19.85 1.83
CA ARG A 118 -19.91 -18.55 2.45
C ARG A 118 -19.53 -17.41 1.53
N MET A 119 -20.32 -16.33 1.54
CA MET A 119 -19.91 -15.08 0.90
C MET A 119 -18.85 -14.41 1.76
N GLN A 120 -17.72 -14.06 1.16
CA GLN A 120 -16.59 -13.40 1.79
C GLN A 120 -16.06 -12.33 0.85
N SER A 121 -15.65 -11.19 1.39
CA SER A 121 -14.92 -10.19 0.62
C SER A 121 -13.44 -10.58 0.62
N VAL A 122 -12.80 -10.49 -0.54
CA VAL A 122 -11.37 -10.78 -0.71
C VAL A 122 -10.70 -9.64 -1.44
N PHE A 123 -9.45 -9.35 -1.10
CA PHE A 123 -8.67 -8.28 -1.68
C PHE A 123 -7.61 -8.83 -2.63
N VAL A 124 -7.67 -8.43 -3.89
CA VAL A 124 -6.78 -8.88 -4.98
C VAL A 124 -5.79 -7.77 -5.27
N VAL A 125 -4.50 -8.01 -5.02
CA VAL A 125 -3.45 -6.99 -5.07
C VAL A 125 -2.37 -7.40 -6.04
N ASP A 126 -2.00 -6.50 -6.94
CA ASP A 126 -0.76 -6.62 -7.73
C ASP A 126 0.41 -6.24 -6.82
N VAL A 127 1.06 -7.25 -6.25
CA VAL A 127 2.13 -7.06 -5.28
C VAL A 127 3.47 -6.82 -5.98
N GLN A 128 3.65 -7.28 -7.23
CA GLN A 128 4.93 -7.15 -7.93
C GLN A 128 4.98 -6.03 -8.98
N GLY A 129 3.82 -5.48 -9.37
CA GLY A 129 3.71 -4.44 -10.37
C GLY A 129 3.93 -5.00 -11.77
N ALA A 130 2.85 -5.08 -12.55
CA ALA A 130 2.87 -5.34 -14.00
C ALA A 130 3.42 -6.71 -14.46
N THR A 131 3.61 -7.67 -13.56
CA THR A 131 3.99 -9.05 -13.93
C THR A 131 2.79 -9.94 -14.27
N GLY A 132 1.58 -9.51 -13.91
CA GLY A 132 0.37 -10.33 -14.02
C GLY A 132 0.17 -11.30 -12.84
N ASP A 133 0.96 -11.16 -11.78
CA ASP A 133 0.88 -11.98 -10.56
C ASP A 133 0.18 -11.22 -9.42
N PHE A 134 -0.97 -11.74 -9.00
CA PHE A 134 -1.79 -11.14 -7.96
C PHE A 134 -1.81 -12.01 -6.71
N THR A 135 -1.72 -11.36 -5.56
CA THR A 135 -1.95 -12.00 -4.26
C THR A 135 -3.37 -11.72 -3.79
N VAL A 136 -4.04 -12.75 -3.29
CA VAL A 136 -5.43 -12.69 -2.82
C VAL A 136 -5.44 -12.86 -1.31
N PHE A 137 -6.02 -11.89 -0.61
CA PHE A 137 -6.14 -11.84 0.84
C PHE A 137 -7.60 -11.93 1.28
N ASP A 138 -7.86 -12.50 2.45
CA ASP A 138 -9.16 -12.36 3.13
C ASP A 138 -9.25 -11.00 3.88
N ASP A 139 -10.42 -10.72 4.46
CA ASP A 139 -10.68 -9.53 5.29
C ASP A 139 -9.80 -9.44 6.56
N ASP A 140 -9.17 -10.54 6.95
CA ASP A 140 -8.26 -10.64 8.09
C ASP A 140 -6.78 -10.52 7.67
N PHE A 141 -6.50 -10.21 6.41
CA PHE A 141 -5.16 -10.14 5.79
C PHE A 141 -4.41 -11.50 5.74
N ASN A 142 -5.11 -12.63 5.86
CA ASN A 142 -4.51 -13.93 5.57
C ASN A 142 -4.41 -14.11 4.05
N THR A 143 -3.26 -14.55 3.58
CA THR A 143 -3.07 -14.93 2.18
C THR A 143 -3.90 -16.18 1.88
N ILE A 144 -4.91 -16.04 1.03
CA ILE A 144 -5.70 -17.14 0.48
C ILE A 144 -4.88 -17.86 -0.59
N GLY A 145 -4.14 -17.10 -1.41
CA GLY A 145 -3.24 -17.63 -2.41
C GLY A 145 -2.87 -16.60 -3.47
N TYR A 146 -2.26 -17.09 -4.54
CA TYR A 146 -1.83 -16.32 -5.70
C TYR A 146 -2.61 -16.70 -6.94
N MET A 147 -2.86 -15.73 -7.81
CA MET A 147 -3.37 -15.95 -9.16
C MET A 147 -2.43 -15.28 -10.17
N CYS A 148 -2.20 -15.94 -11.29
CA CYS A 148 -1.37 -15.40 -12.36
C CYS A 148 -1.94 -15.74 -13.74
N MET A 149 -1.56 -14.97 -14.75
CA MET A 149 -1.85 -15.32 -16.13
C MET A 149 -0.98 -16.50 -16.56
N ARG A 150 -1.55 -17.42 -17.33
CA ARG A 150 -0.83 -18.51 -17.98
C ARG A 150 0.06 -17.90 -19.06
N GLU A 151 1.30 -18.38 -19.12
CA GLU A 151 2.15 -18.13 -20.29
C GLU A 151 1.46 -18.71 -21.53
N THR A 152 0.90 -17.84 -22.38
CA THR A 152 0.45 -18.24 -23.70
C THR A 152 1.71 -18.52 -24.52
N GLY A 153 2.06 -19.80 -24.70
CA GLY A 153 3.34 -20.28 -25.21
C GLY A 153 3.75 -19.86 -26.63
N ALA A 154 3.90 -18.57 -26.89
CA ALA A 154 4.72 -18.05 -27.97
C ALA A 154 6.14 -17.84 -27.41
N PRO A 155 7.18 -18.46 -28.00
CA PRO A 155 8.54 -18.05 -27.70
C PRO A 155 8.68 -16.61 -28.16
N VAL A 156 8.99 -15.71 -27.22
CA VAL A 156 9.44 -14.36 -27.54
C VAL A 156 10.85 -14.53 -28.11
N GLU A 157 10.93 -14.82 -29.41
CA GLU A 157 12.13 -14.53 -30.17
C GLU A 157 12.20 -13.00 -30.30
N ASP A 158 13.37 -12.47 -29.98
CA ASP A 158 13.80 -11.07 -29.99
C ASP A 158 13.55 -10.22 -28.74
N GLU A 159 14.64 -9.54 -28.40
CA GLU A 159 14.87 -8.58 -27.33
C GLU A 159 14.03 -7.30 -27.52
N SER A 160 12.70 -7.41 -27.55
CA SER A 160 11.83 -6.25 -27.38
C SER A 160 11.56 -6.04 -25.88
N GLU A 161 12.07 -4.95 -25.32
CA GLU A 161 11.71 -4.42 -23.99
C GLU A 161 10.23 -3.97 -23.89
N GLU A 162 9.38 -4.33 -24.87
CA GLU A 162 8.00 -3.87 -24.98
C GLU A 162 7.02 -5.01 -24.67
N GLU A 163 6.20 -4.74 -23.65
CA GLU A 163 4.95 -5.42 -23.29
C GLU A 163 5.09 -6.86 -22.80
N HIS A 164 5.43 -7.00 -21.50
CA HIS A 164 4.70 -8.00 -20.71
C HIS A 164 3.20 -7.79 -20.97
N PRO A 165 2.40 -8.84 -21.26
CA PRO A 165 0.99 -8.66 -21.49
C PRO A 165 0.39 -7.99 -20.25
N PHE A 166 -0.12 -6.76 -20.43
CA PHE A 166 -0.88 -6.10 -19.39
C PHE A 166 -1.99 -7.06 -18.95
N PRO A 167 -2.26 -7.21 -17.64
CA PRO A 167 -3.14 -8.27 -17.17
C PRO A 167 -4.53 -8.17 -17.82
N ASP A 168 -4.90 -9.19 -18.58
CA ASP A 168 -6.19 -9.26 -19.29
C ASP A 168 -7.22 -9.98 -18.41
N PHE A 169 -8.06 -9.18 -17.76
CA PHE A 169 -9.18 -9.69 -16.96
C PHE A 169 -10.42 -10.04 -17.79
N SER A 170 -10.46 -9.73 -19.09
CA SER A 170 -11.61 -10.00 -19.94
C SER A 170 -11.79 -11.50 -20.22
N ASP A 171 -10.71 -12.28 -20.20
CA ASP A 171 -10.73 -13.72 -20.39
C ASP A 171 -10.24 -14.48 -19.13
N GLY A 172 -11.20 -14.94 -18.33
CA GLY A 172 -10.93 -15.77 -17.15
C GLY A 172 -10.25 -17.12 -17.44
N SER A 173 -10.20 -17.59 -18.69
CA SER A 173 -9.52 -18.85 -19.06
C SER A 173 -7.99 -18.72 -19.09
N LEU A 174 -7.49 -17.48 -19.19
CA LEU A 174 -6.07 -17.16 -19.16
C LEU A 174 -5.48 -17.23 -17.76
N TRP A 175 -6.31 -17.31 -16.73
CA TRP A 175 -5.86 -17.26 -15.34
C TRP A 175 -5.64 -18.65 -14.73
N GLN A 176 -4.68 -18.73 -13.82
CA GLN A 176 -4.45 -19.88 -12.97
C GLN A 176 -4.32 -19.46 -11.51
N ALA A 177 -4.75 -20.33 -10.60
CA ALA A 177 -4.63 -20.13 -9.17
C ALA A 177 -3.61 -21.11 -8.58
N SER A 178 -2.89 -20.66 -7.57
CA SER A 178 -1.88 -21.44 -6.83
C SER A 178 -2.45 -22.64 -6.06
N ASN A 179 -3.74 -22.66 -5.74
CA ASN A 179 -4.38 -23.74 -4.98
C ASN A 179 -5.84 -23.99 -5.41
N SER A 180 -6.41 -25.11 -4.95
CA SER A 180 -7.77 -25.55 -5.33
C SER A 180 -8.88 -24.67 -4.77
N GLU A 181 -8.66 -24.06 -3.61
CA GLU A 181 -9.64 -23.18 -2.95
C GLU A 181 -9.85 -21.92 -3.77
N LEU A 182 -8.75 -21.24 -4.14
CA LEU A 182 -8.79 -20.06 -5.00
C LEU A 182 -9.23 -20.42 -6.43
N ALA A 183 -8.82 -21.58 -6.95
CA ALA A 183 -9.25 -22.06 -8.28
C ALA A 183 -10.77 -22.20 -8.39
N ALA A 184 -11.47 -22.54 -7.30
CA ALA A 184 -12.91 -22.69 -7.29
C ALA A 184 -13.66 -21.35 -7.48
N VAL A 185 -13.03 -20.23 -7.13
CA VAL A 185 -13.62 -18.88 -7.22
C VAL A 185 -12.92 -17.98 -8.24
N LEU A 186 -11.86 -18.46 -8.89
CA LEU A 186 -11.01 -17.66 -9.79
C LEU A 186 -11.80 -16.92 -10.87
N HIS A 187 -12.73 -17.60 -11.56
CA HIS A 187 -13.57 -16.97 -12.58
C HIS A 187 -14.47 -15.87 -12.02
N GLN A 188 -14.96 -16.02 -10.79
CA GLN A 188 -15.78 -15.01 -10.12
C GLN A 188 -14.94 -13.79 -9.73
N ILE A 189 -13.68 -14.00 -9.33
CA ILE A 189 -12.73 -12.93 -9.05
C ILE A 189 -12.44 -12.16 -10.34
N VAL A 190 -11.97 -12.84 -11.38
CA VAL A 190 -11.57 -12.22 -12.66
C VAL A 190 -12.72 -11.42 -13.27
N ALA A 191 -13.94 -11.97 -13.30
CA ALA A 191 -15.10 -11.27 -13.87
C ALA A 191 -15.47 -9.98 -13.09
N GLN A 192 -15.33 -9.98 -11.76
CA GLN A 192 -15.59 -8.77 -10.96
C GLN A 192 -14.49 -7.72 -11.11
N VAL A 193 -13.23 -8.16 -11.24
CA VAL A 193 -12.12 -7.24 -11.53
C VAL A 193 -12.32 -6.59 -12.90
N ALA A 194 -12.64 -7.37 -13.93
CA ALA A 194 -12.93 -6.87 -15.27
C ALA A 194 -14.03 -5.82 -15.28
N ALA A 195 -15.17 -6.12 -14.63
CA ALA A 195 -16.30 -5.18 -14.56
C ALA A 195 -15.93 -3.84 -13.91
N ARG A 196 -15.05 -3.86 -12.89
CA ARG A 196 -14.57 -2.63 -12.25
C ARG A 196 -13.63 -1.82 -13.11
N MET A 197 -12.80 -2.49 -13.93
CA MET A 197 -11.94 -1.82 -14.89
C MET A 197 -12.76 -1.13 -15.98
N ASP A 198 -13.80 -1.80 -16.49
CA ASP A 198 -14.72 -1.22 -17.49
C ASP A 198 -15.48 0.01 -16.95
N GLU A 199 -15.91 -0.03 -15.68
CA GLU A 199 -16.59 1.10 -15.03
C GLU A 199 -15.67 2.31 -14.78
N GLY A 200 -14.38 2.07 -14.55
CA GLY A 200 -13.36 3.13 -14.39
C GLY A 200 -13.03 3.85 -15.69
N ASP A 201 -13.07 3.15 -16.83
CA ASP A 201 -12.73 3.71 -18.15
C ASP A 201 -13.89 4.54 -18.75
N ALA A 202 -15.14 4.17 -18.47
CA ALA A 202 -16.34 4.88 -18.91
C ALA A 202 -16.56 6.27 -18.25
N GLY A 203 -15.73 6.65 -17.26
CA GLY A 203 -15.81 7.92 -16.54
C GLY A 203 -14.96 9.07 -17.11
N SER A 204 -14.07 8.80 -18.08
CA SER A 204 -13.11 9.78 -18.61
C SER A 204 -13.64 10.63 -19.78
N ASP A 205 -14.83 10.31 -20.30
CA ASP A 205 -15.41 10.96 -21.49
C ASP A 205 -16.61 11.88 -21.14
N LYS A 206 -16.39 12.87 -20.27
CA LYS A 206 -17.30 14.01 -20.13
C LYS A 206 -16.56 15.35 -20.19
N ASP A 207 -17.11 16.21 -21.05
CA ASP A 207 -16.79 17.60 -21.32
C ASP A 207 -15.53 17.93 -22.13
N PHE A 208 -15.64 17.82 -23.46
CA PHE A 208 -15.41 18.99 -24.34
C PHE A 208 -16.39 18.98 -25.52
N GLY A 209 -17.67 19.21 -25.20
CA GLY A 209 -18.69 19.57 -26.17
C GLY A 209 -18.89 21.09 -26.23
N GLY A 210 -18.49 21.69 -27.34
CA GLY A 210 -19.22 22.82 -27.95
C GLY A 210 -18.81 24.24 -27.54
N GLY A 211 -18.28 24.99 -28.50
CA GLY A 211 -18.13 26.43 -28.39
C GLY A 211 -17.34 27.08 -29.52
N ALA A 212 -17.60 26.72 -30.77
CA ALA A 212 -17.28 27.59 -31.90
C ALA A 212 -18.54 28.38 -32.22
N ASP A 213 -18.51 29.69 -31.92
CA ASP A 213 -19.19 30.76 -32.64
C ASP A 213 -18.95 32.08 -31.87
N GLU A 214 -17.99 32.87 -32.35
CA GLU A 214 -18.11 34.32 -32.65
C GLU A 214 -16.84 34.82 -33.37
#